data_AF-A0A4S8RF10-F1
#
_entry.id   AF-A0A4S8RF10-F1
#
_cell.length_a   1.000
_cell.length_b   1.000
_cell.length_c   1.000
_cell.angle_alpha   90.00
_cell.angle_beta   90.00
_cell.angle_gamma   90.00
#
_symmetry.space_group_name_H-M   'P 1'
#
loop_
_entity.id
_entity.type
_entity.pdbx_description
1 polymer ?
#
loop_
_entity_poly.entity_id
_entity_poly.type
_entity_poly.pdbx_seq_one_letter_code
_entity_poly.pdbx_strand_id
1 'polypeptide(L)'
;MSKRFIGVQFEPLKKGQQDIAIPLPMETIEYLNSLKPKKTEDDFLAEFLGSEENLKKAKEVINEAIEKAMPRGLEKNCPKCGPNAEKIDEEALGYKIVGVCDRYRTQMGLTFQIASVEFVRIMLNNKFVHRDKKTQFELAKKFFSSFCYKEGGGVLAFDLDSFCRFFLSKGFLSISQIFSNSEVLKNLTIINNTIEKLDEEKIQNKLFNTLAQSGTQDFLHSLYNTTITGVGTAMVDNPALLKRANKKVVTNALVLALIDVATANGDFGWIQRYWNTYHCQNELTSHDGKAYGNYCKNRWCTTCCGIRKADFINRYFSTINDWPEPHLLTLTTKTVKAKELRSRISLMIKNFSRIKDRCNKRHQRDSGMKLIGIKSLECNYNATKGWYNPHYHLIVPSRPMALYIKQEWKKEWNKNEFMVGEKGQDIRPVGKTEKDLIEVIKYGAKILTDPDPNNKRKRKKGDLKGLKIYANALHNIYKAFDKRKLFVSFGFNLDEASGVVPTIMEVQEFENWKYNAKEMDWINSMTGKRLTEYQIDYQLENLLKEYIDIELF
;
A
#
# COMPACT_ATOMS: atom_id res chain seq x y z
N MET A 1 7.51 -14.73 1.67
CA MET A 1 8.92 -14.33 1.53
C MET A 1 9.47 -14.19 2.94
N SER A 2 10.51 -14.94 3.29
CA SER A 2 11.26 -14.74 4.53
C SER A 2 11.88 -13.33 4.51
N LYS A 3 11.89 -12.65 5.65
CA LYS A 3 12.57 -11.36 5.78
C LYS A 3 14.06 -11.61 5.66
N ARG A 4 14.76 -10.86 4.80
CA ARG A 4 16.22 -10.97 4.69
C ARG A 4 16.86 -10.05 5.72
N PHE A 5 17.27 -10.64 6.84
CA PHE A 5 18.11 -9.97 7.82
C PHE A 5 19.58 -10.27 7.51
N ILE A 6 20.40 -9.24 7.57
CA ILE A 6 21.80 -9.34 7.14
C ILE A 6 22.71 -8.79 8.23
N GLY A 7 23.70 -9.56 8.67
CA GLY A 7 24.64 -9.20 9.73
C GLY A 7 25.96 -9.94 9.60
N VAL A 8 27.00 -9.42 10.25
CA VAL A 8 28.29 -10.11 10.38
C VAL A 8 28.23 -11.02 11.61
N GLN A 9 28.77 -12.24 11.52
CA GLN A 9 29.03 -13.09 12.68
C GLN A 9 30.43 -13.70 12.66
N PHE A 10 31.18 -13.54 13.76
CA PHE A 10 32.43 -14.26 13.97
C PHE A 10 32.18 -15.54 14.77
N GLU A 11 32.92 -16.61 14.50
CA GLU A 11 32.89 -17.81 15.33
C GLU A 11 33.48 -17.53 16.72
N PRO A 12 32.93 -18.12 17.80
CA PRO A 12 33.56 -18.05 19.11
C PRO A 12 34.93 -18.74 19.06
N LEU A 13 35.97 -18.06 19.53
CA LEU A 13 37.28 -18.71 19.71
C LEU A 13 37.18 -19.89 20.67
N LYS A 14 37.88 -20.97 20.34
CA LYS A 14 38.06 -22.09 21.26
C LYS A 14 38.93 -21.62 22.44
N LYS A 15 38.66 -22.16 23.63
CA LYS A 15 39.40 -21.85 24.85
C LYS A 15 40.93 -21.97 24.59
N GLY A 16 41.67 -20.87 24.71
CA GLY A 16 43.12 -20.82 24.51
C GLY A 16 43.62 -20.12 23.24
N GLN A 17 42.74 -19.68 22.33
CA GLN A 17 43.14 -18.80 21.21
C GLN A 17 43.18 -17.33 21.67
N GLN A 18 44.26 -16.62 21.36
CA GLN A 18 44.41 -15.17 21.56
C GLN A 18 44.58 -14.49 20.20
N ASP A 19 43.96 -13.33 20.00
CA ASP A 19 44.22 -12.50 18.83
C ASP A 19 45.48 -11.68 19.12
N ILE A 20 46.49 -11.81 18.26
CA ILE A 20 47.68 -10.96 18.30
C ILE A 20 47.36 -9.73 17.46
N ALA A 21 47.25 -8.57 18.11
CA ALA A 21 47.20 -7.30 17.39
C ALA A 21 48.57 -7.07 16.76
N ILE A 22 48.64 -6.97 15.43
CA ILE A 22 49.87 -6.66 14.71
C ILE A 22 50.01 -5.13 14.69
N PRO A 23 50.96 -4.53 15.43
CA PRO A 23 51.18 -3.09 15.36
C PRO A 23 51.67 -2.72 13.96
N LEU A 24 51.05 -1.69 13.37
CA LEU A 24 51.50 -1.14 12.09
C LEU A 24 52.63 -0.12 12.33
N PRO A 25 53.69 -0.10 11.50
CA PRO A 25 54.72 0.93 11.56
C PRO A 25 54.13 2.34 11.44
N MET A 26 54.74 3.31 12.11
CA MET A 26 54.24 4.69 12.16
C MET A 26 54.14 5.31 10.75
N GLU A 27 55.12 5.05 9.90
CA GLU A 27 55.12 5.44 8.48
C GLU A 27 53.92 4.87 7.71
N THR A 28 53.52 3.64 7.98
CA THR A 28 52.34 3.01 7.37
C THR A 28 51.05 3.70 7.84
N ILE A 29 50.96 4.06 9.11
CA ILE A 29 49.81 4.77 9.66
C ILE A 29 49.72 6.18 9.06
N GLU A 30 50.83 6.89 8.94
CA GLU A 30 50.89 8.22 8.31
C GLU A 30 50.53 8.17 6.83
N TYR A 31 51.05 7.18 6.09
CA TYR A 31 50.67 6.92 4.70
C TYR A 31 49.17 6.64 4.56
N LEU A 32 48.60 5.74 5.37
CA LEU A 32 47.17 5.44 5.35
C LEU A 32 46.31 6.65 5.74
N ASN A 33 46.77 7.49 6.67
CA ASN A 33 46.12 8.75 7.02
C ASN A 33 46.14 9.76 5.86
N SER A 34 47.21 9.80 5.06
CA SER A 34 47.32 10.67 3.89
C SER A 34 46.34 10.30 2.76
N LEU A 35 45.89 9.05 2.73
CA LEU A 35 44.91 8.53 1.77
C LEU A 35 43.45 8.77 2.19
N LYS A 36 43.21 9.35 3.38
CA LYS A 36 41.84 9.58 3.87
C LYS A 36 41.09 10.56 2.95
N PRO A 37 39.88 10.22 2.50
CA PRO A 37 39.09 11.10 1.64
C PRO A 37 38.70 12.40 2.37
N LYS A 38 38.54 13.50 1.62
CA LYS A 38 38.12 14.82 2.16
C LYS A 38 36.78 14.81 2.89
N LYS A 39 35.90 13.87 2.55
CA LYS A 39 34.65 13.59 3.26
C LYS A 39 34.58 12.09 3.53
N THR A 40 34.31 11.74 4.77
CA THR A 40 34.04 10.40 5.27
C THR A 40 32.57 10.02 5.05
N GLU A 41 32.24 8.74 5.24
CA GLU A 41 30.86 8.26 5.30
C GLU A 41 30.02 9.06 6.30
N ASP A 42 30.57 9.33 7.47
CA ASP A 42 29.92 10.10 8.53
C ASP A 42 29.56 11.51 8.08
N ASP A 43 30.47 12.17 7.36
CA ASP A 43 30.21 13.53 6.85
C ASP A 43 28.99 13.53 5.91
N PHE A 44 28.83 12.50 5.09
CA PHE A 44 27.66 12.36 4.21
C PHE A 44 26.40 11.98 4.97
N LEU A 45 26.49 11.09 5.97
CA LEU A 45 25.33 10.76 6.79
C LEU A 45 24.85 11.96 7.62
N ALA A 46 25.76 12.77 8.14
CA ALA A 46 25.45 14.03 8.81
C ALA A 46 24.76 15.01 7.86
N GLU A 47 25.26 15.13 6.62
CA GLU A 47 24.63 15.95 5.59
C GLU A 47 23.21 15.46 5.25
N PHE A 48 23.01 14.14 5.10
CA PHE A 48 21.69 13.57 4.82
C PHE A 48 20.72 13.72 5.98
N LEU A 49 21.20 13.60 7.22
CA LEU A 49 20.42 13.86 8.44
C LEU A 49 20.26 15.35 8.77
N GLY A 50 20.86 16.23 7.97
CA GLY A 50 20.76 17.68 8.10
C GLY A 50 21.67 18.30 9.17
N SER A 51 22.35 17.51 10.00
CA SER A 51 23.36 17.99 10.96
C SER A 51 24.22 16.85 11.53
N GLU A 52 25.44 17.20 11.99
CA GLU A 52 26.30 16.29 12.76
C GLU A 52 25.65 15.85 14.08
N GLU A 53 24.89 16.74 14.71
CA GLU A 53 24.17 16.47 15.96
C GLU A 53 23.10 15.38 15.77
N ASN A 54 22.41 15.37 14.63
CA ASN A 54 21.44 14.31 14.30
C ASN A 54 22.13 12.97 14.04
N LEU A 55 23.31 12.99 13.40
CA LEU A 55 24.11 11.77 13.20
C LEU A 55 24.59 11.20 14.54
N LYS A 56 25.07 12.06 15.45
CA LYS A 56 25.51 11.64 16.78
C LYS A 56 24.39 10.90 17.53
N LYS A 57 23.18 11.49 17.56
CA LYS A 57 22.00 10.86 18.16
C LYS A 57 21.65 9.52 17.51
N ALA A 58 21.69 9.46 16.18
CA ALA A 58 21.41 8.22 15.46
C ALA A 58 22.43 7.11 15.80
N LYS A 59 23.72 7.47 15.94
CA LYS A 59 24.79 6.54 16.34
C LYS A 59 24.69 6.11 17.80
N GLU A 60 24.29 7.00 18.71
CA GLU A 60 24.03 6.64 20.11
C GLU A 60 22.96 5.56 20.20
N VAL A 61 21.89 5.66 19.41
CA VAL A 61 20.84 4.63 19.35
C VAL A 61 21.37 3.30 18.81
N ILE A 62 22.24 3.31 17.80
CA ILE A 62 22.90 2.09 17.31
C ILE A 62 23.81 1.49 18.40
N ASN A 63 24.57 2.31 19.13
CA ASN A 63 25.42 1.85 20.21
C ASN A 63 24.60 1.23 21.35
N GLU A 64 23.46 1.81 21.72
CA GLU A 64 22.55 1.18 22.67
C GLU A 64 22.01 -0.16 22.20
N ALA A 65 21.69 -0.29 20.91
CA ALA A 65 21.26 -1.55 20.33
C ALA A 65 22.37 -2.60 20.41
N ILE A 66 23.62 -2.21 20.16
CA ILE A 66 24.80 -3.05 20.34
C ILE A 66 24.91 -3.52 21.78
N GLU A 67 24.83 -2.62 22.76
CA GLU A 67 24.91 -2.99 24.18
C GLU A 67 23.77 -3.93 24.61
N LYS A 68 22.53 -3.66 24.17
CA LYS A 68 21.38 -4.55 24.46
C LYS A 68 21.48 -5.90 23.76
N ALA A 69 22.14 -5.95 22.61
CA ALA A 69 22.38 -7.19 21.89
C ALA A 69 23.44 -8.07 22.55
N MET A 70 24.31 -7.52 23.41
CA MET A 70 25.41 -8.26 24.03
C MET A 70 24.93 -9.56 24.72
N PRO A 71 25.59 -10.71 24.48
CA PRO A 71 25.20 -11.97 25.12
C PRO A 71 25.23 -11.89 26.65
N ARG A 72 24.22 -12.48 27.30
CA ARG A 72 24.15 -12.50 28.77
C ARG A 72 25.26 -13.37 29.35
N GLY A 73 25.89 -12.91 30.43
CA GLY A 73 26.93 -13.66 31.14
C GLY A 73 28.33 -13.60 30.50
N LEU A 74 28.52 -12.75 29.49
CA LEU A 74 29.81 -12.57 28.81
C LEU A 74 30.92 -12.12 29.76
N GLU A 75 30.57 -11.25 30.71
CA GLU A 75 31.50 -10.67 31.69
C GLU A 75 32.18 -11.75 32.53
N LYS A 76 31.48 -12.84 32.90
CA LYS A 76 32.04 -13.89 33.78
C LYS A 76 33.30 -14.54 33.21
N ASN A 77 33.45 -14.57 31.89
CA ASN A 77 34.55 -15.24 31.18
C ASN A 77 35.36 -14.29 30.28
N CYS A 78 35.15 -12.98 30.41
CA CYS A 78 35.81 -11.98 29.58
C CYS A 78 37.21 -11.67 30.14
N PRO A 79 38.31 -11.86 29.38
CA PRO A 79 39.66 -11.61 29.88
C PRO A 79 39.93 -10.13 30.19
N LYS A 80 39.09 -9.23 29.66
CA LYS A 80 39.17 -7.77 29.87
C LYS A 80 38.21 -7.25 30.93
N CYS A 81 37.03 -7.86 31.04
CA CYS A 81 35.88 -7.32 31.76
C CYS A 81 35.30 -8.26 32.82
N GLY A 82 35.93 -9.41 33.02
CA GLY A 82 35.51 -10.40 34.00
C GLY A 82 36.20 -10.29 35.35
N PRO A 83 35.69 -11.03 36.34
CA PRO A 83 36.22 -11.01 37.71
C PRO A 83 37.68 -11.50 37.80
N ASN A 84 38.15 -12.26 36.80
CA ASN A 84 39.52 -12.75 36.68
C ASN A 84 40.35 -11.95 35.65
N ALA A 85 39.91 -10.75 35.24
CA ALA A 85 40.70 -9.92 34.33
C ALA A 85 42.01 -9.50 35.02
N GLU A 86 43.14 -9.95 34.49
CA GLU A 86 44.45 -9.50 34.98
C GLU A 86 44.62 -8.03 34.61
N LYS A 87 45.02 -7.20 35.59
CA LYS A 87 45.44 -5.82 35.35
C LYS A 87 46.81 -5.86 34.69
N ILE A 88 46.80 -6.05 33.39
CA ILE A 88 47.99 -6.04 32.54
C ILE A 88 48.21 -4.60 32.06
N ASP A 89 49.46 -4.14 32.19
CA ASP A 89 49.89 -2.86 31.63
C ASP A 89 50.03 -2.98 30.10
N GLU A 90 49.00 -2.54 29.38
CA GLU A 90 48.97 -2.56 27.90
C GLU A 90 50.08 -1.70 27.28
N GLU A 91 50.59 -0.70 28.01
CA GLU A 91 51.65 0.20 27.56
C GLU A 91 53.02 -0.50 27.60
N ALA A 92 53.25 -1.38 28.59
CA ALA A 92 54.45 -2.20 28.70
C ALA A 92 54.54 -3.37 27.69
N LEU A 93 53.40 -3.86 27.21
CA LEU A 93 53.34 -4.99 26.25
C LEU A 93 53.36 -4.57 24.77
N GLY A 94 53.08 -3.30 24.47
CA GLY A 94 52.98 -2.81 23.09
C GLY A 94 51.76 -3.33 22.31
N TYR A 95 50.80 -3.99 22.97
CA TYR A 95 49.54 -4.43 22.38
C TYR A 95 48.36 -4.33 23.37
N LYS A 96 47.15 -4.12 22.85
CA LYS A 96 45.91 -4.01 23.66
C LYS A 96 45.26 -5.37 23.86
N ILE A 97 44.69 -5.59 25.05
CA ILE A 97 43.93 -6.80 25.34
C ILE A 97 42.52 -6.65 24.74
N VAL A 98 42.19 -7.56 23.83
CA VAL A 98 40.88 -7.61 23.19
C VAL A 98 39.97 -8.55 23.97
N GLY A 99 38.95 -7.99 24.61
CA GLY A 99 37.94 -8.78 25.32
C GLY A 99 37.02 -9.53 24.36
N VAL A 100 36.38 -10.60 24.85
CA VAL A 100 35.27 -11.25 24.11
C VAL A 100 34.16 -10.24 23.80
N CYS A 101 33.95 -9.25 24.68
CA CYS A 101 32.98 -8.18 24.46
C CYS A 101 33.34 -7.26 23.29
N ASP A 102 34.62 -6.95 23.12
CA ASP A 102 35.11 -6.09 22.04
C ASP A 102 34.88 -6.74 20.67
N ARG A 103 34.93 -8.08 20.58
CA ARG A 103 34.59 -8.81 19.36
C ARG A 103 33.13 -8.65 18.96
N TYR A 104 32.21 -8.84 19.90
CA TYR A 104 30.78 -8.65 19.64
C TYR A 104 30.47 -7.19 19.23
N ARG A 105 31.07 -6.22 19.91
CA ARG A 105 30.96 -4.80 19.52
C ARG A 105 31.50 -4.54 18.12
N THR A 106 32.69 -5.07 17.81
CA THR A 106 33.33 -4.92 16.50
C THR A 106 32.49 -5.56 15.40
N GLN A 107 31.97 -6.77 15.64
CA GLN A 107 31.11 -7.51 14.72
C GLN A 107 29.85 -6.72 14.36
N MET A 108 29.14 -6.24 15.38
CA MET A 108 27.92 -5.47 15.18
C MET A 108 28.21 -4.09 14.58
N GLY A 109 29.28 -3.43 15.03
CA GLY A 109 29.75 -2.16 14.46
C GLY A 109 30.13 -2.29 12.98
N LEU A 110 30.76 -3.39 12.58
CA LEU A 110 31.11 -3.66 11.19
C LEU A 110 29.86 -3.84 10.32
N THR A 111 28.80 -4.46 10.86
CA THR A 111 27.51 -4.55 10.15
C THR A 111 26.95 -3.16 9.84
N PHE A 112 26.96 -2.27 10.83
CA PHE A 112 26.54 -0.88 10.64
C PHE A 112 27.42 -0.18 9.60
N GLN A 113 28.74 -0.24 9.75
CA GLN A 113 29.70 0.43 8.87
C GLN A 113 29.56 -0.01 7.41
N ILE A 114 29.48 -1.32 7.13
CA ILE A 114 29.34 -1.82 5.76
C ILE A 114 28.03 -1.36 5.14
N ALA A 115 26.92 -1.43 5.89
CA ALA A 115 25.63 -0.97 5.40
C ALA A 115 25.61 0.56 5.15
N SER A 116 26.27 1.33 6.00
CA SER A 116 26.35 2.79 5.87
C SER A 116 27.20 3.25 4.69
N VAL A 117 28.39 2.67 4.50
CA VAL A 117 29.24 2.95 3.33
C VAL A 117 28.47 2.68 2.04
N GLU A 118 27.77 1.56 1.98
CA GLU A 118 27.00 1.18 0.80
C GLU A 118 25.79 2.09 0.57
N PHE A 119 25.09 2.47 1.64
CA PHE A 119 24.01 3.43 1.59
C PHE A 119 24.48 4.77 1.03
N VAL A 120 25.55 5.34 1.60
CA VAL A 120 26.14 6.61 1.14
C VAL A 120 26.54 6.52 -0.34
N ARG A 121 27.23 5.44 -0.73
CA ARG A 121 27.65 5.21 -2.12
C ARG A 121 26.48 5.24 -3.09
N ILE A 122 25.39 4.53 -2.78
CA ILE A 122 24.21 4.45 -3.66
C ILE A 122 23.49 5.79 -3.72
N MET A 123 23.39 6.49 -2.58
CA MET A 123 22.73 7.80 -2.49
C MET A 123 23.47 8.88 -3.29
N LEU A 124 24.80 8.93 -3.21
CA LEU A 124 25.62 9.89 -3.95
C LEU A 124 25.60 9.65 -5.46
N ASN A 125 25.53 8.40 -5.88
CA ASN A 125 25.44 8.05 -7.31
C ASN A 125 24.06 8.34 -7.92
N ASN A 126 23.07 8.73 -7.12
CA ASN A 126 21.74 9.09 -7.60
C ASN A 126 21.53 10.62 -7.62
N LYS A 127 21.62 11.22 -8.81
CA LYS A 127 21.48 12.68 -9.00
C LYS A 127 20.14 13.27 -8.53
N PHE A 128 19.06 12.49 -8.52
CA PHE A 128 17.73 12.97 -8.10
C PHE A 128 17.64 13.05 -6.58
N VAL A 129 18.10 12.02 -5.89
CA VAL A 129 18.14 12.00 -4.42
C VAL A 129 19.18 12.96 -3.89
N HIS A 130 20.33 13.10 -4.57
CA HIS A 130 21.38 14.01 -4.14
C HIS A 130 20.97 15.50 -4.11
N ARG A 131 19.92 15.91 -4.86
CA ARG A 131 19.48 17.31 -4.95
C ARG A 131 18.30 17.67 -4.05
N ASP A 132 17.61 16.68 -3.49
CA ASP A 132 16.44 16.89 -2.64
C ASP A 132 16.76 16.56 -1.18
N LYS A 133 17.09 17.60 -0.40
CA LYS A 133 17.42 17.48 1.03
C LYS A 133 16.31 16.84 1.85
N LYS A 134 15.04 17.05 1.50
CA LYS A 134 13.91 16.45 2.22
C LYS A 134 13.86 14.95 1.97
N THR A 135 14.07 14.55 0.72
CA THR A 135 14.17 13.13 0.36
C THR A 135 15.40 12.48 1.00
N GLN A 136 16.56 13.14 1.04
CA GLN A 136 17.75 12.62 1.74
C GLN A 136 17.48 12.34 3.21
N PHE A 137 16.86 13.30 3.90
CA PHE A 137 16.52 13.19 5.30
C PHE A 137 15.59 12.00 5.58
N GLU A 138 14.51 11.86 4.79
CA GLU A 138 13.57 10.75 4.92
C GLU A 138 14.21 9.38 4.65
N LEU A 139 15.09 9.30 3.64
CA LEU A 139 15.80 8.07 3.30
C LEU A 139 16.84 7.69 4.36
N ALA A 140 17.58 8.68 4.89
CA ALA A 140 18.53 8.47 5.98
C ALA A 140 17.82 8.03 7.26
N LYS A 141 16.70 8.66 7.61
CA LYS A 141 15.85 8.23 8.74
C LYS A 141 15.41 6.77 8.56
N LYS A 142 14.96 6.39 7.36
CA LYS A 142 14.59 5.01 7.08
C LYS A 142 15.78 4.05 7.20
N PHE A 143 16.97 4.45 6.73
CA PHE A 143 18.19 3.66 6.83
C PHE A 143 18.51 3.28 8.27
N PHE A 144 18.58 4.26 9.18
CA PHE A 144 18.83 4.00 10.60
C PHE A 144 17.72 3.14 11.25
N SER A 145 16.46 3.37 10.89
CA SER A 145 15.33 2.56 11.40
C SER A 145 15.28 1.12 10.86
N SER A 146 16.13 0.77 9.90
CA SER A 146 16.17 -0.57 9.29
C SER A 146 17.17 -1.50 9.98
N PHE A 147 17.94 -1.00 10.96
CA PHE A 147 18.70 -1.85 11.86
C PHE A 147 17.77 -2.50 12.89
N CYS A 148 18.12 -3.71 13.31
CA CYS A 148 17.42 -4.47 14.34
C CYS A 148 18.43 -5.34 15.08
N TYR A 149 18.11 -5.75 16.30
CA TYR A 149 19.01 -6.57 17.10
C TYR A 149 18.24 -7.64 17.87
N LYS A 150 18.97 -8.66 18.33
CA LYS A 150 18.44 -9.67 19.25
C LYS A 150 19.02 -9.42 20.63
N GLU A 151 18.16 -9.09 21.59
CA GLU A 151 18.58 -8.88 22.98
C GLU A 151 19.26 -10.15 23.51
N GLY A 152 20.48 -10.01 24.03
CA GLY A 152 21.29 -11.16 24.48
C GLY A 152 21.79 -12.10 23.37
N GLY A 153 21.56 -11.76 22.10
CA GLY A 153 21.85 -12.63 20.95
C GLY A 153 23.20 -12.41 20.27
N GLY A 154 23.90 -11.34 20.61
CA GLY A 154 25.20 -10.95 20.04
C GLY A 154 25.14 -10.51 18.57
N VAL A 155 23.96 -10.09 18.09
CA VAL A 155 23.74 -9.79 16.67
C VAL A 155 22.98 -8.48 16.50
N LEU A 156 23.54 -7.63 15.63
CA LEU A 156 22.90 -6.49 14.98
C LEU A 156 22.73 -6.85 13.51
N ALA A 157 21.55 -6.64 12.95
CA ALA A 157 21.21 -6.96 11.58
C ALA A 157 20.52 -5.78 10.88
N PHE A 158 20.64 -5.73 9.55
CA PHE A 158 19.99 -4.77 8.68
C PHE A 158 18.85 -5.43 7.89
N ASP A 159 17.63 -4.92 8.02
CA ASP A 159 16.42 -5.39 7.32
C ASP A 159 16.38 -4.80 5.89
N LEU A 160 17.15 -5.41 4.99
CA LEU A 160 17.28 -4.96 3.60
C LEU A 160 15.94 -5.02 2.86
N ASP A 161 15.07 -5.99 3.16
CA ASP A 161 13.78 -6.12 2.47
C ASP A 161 12.82 -4.98 2.84
N SER A 162 12.72 -4.65 4.14
CA SER A 162 11.96 -3.48 4.62
C SER A 162 12.51 -2.18 4.04
N PHE A 163 13.83 -2.06 3.97
CA PHE A 163 14.50 -0.93 3.38
C PHE A 163 14.18 -0.79 1.88
N CYS A 164 14.37 -1.83 1.07
CA CYS A 164 14.07 -1.83 -0.37
C CYS A 164 12.60 -1.50 -0.67
N ARG A 165 11.66 -2.09 0.08
CA ARG A 165 10.23 -1.82 -0.11
C ARG A 165 9.85 -0.36 0.15
N PHE A 166 10.55 0.32 1.07
CA PHE A 166 10.35 1.74 1.28
C PHE A 166 10.76 2.57 0.06
N PHE A 167 11.87 2.23 -0.60
CA PHE A 167 12.23 2.90 -1.86
C PHE A 167 11.17 2.67 -2.94
N LEU A 168 10.64 1.45 -3.06
CA LEU A 168 9.54 1.16 -3.99
C LEU A 168 8.29 2.00 -3.69
N SER A 169 7.90 2.13 -2.42
CA SER A 169 6.71 2.91 -2.03
C SER A 169 6.87 4.41 -2.27
N LYS A 170 8.10 4.92 -2.26
CA LYS A 170 8.45 6.31 -2.60
C LYS A 170 8.72 6.53 -4.10
N GLY A 171 8.61 5.50 -4.93
CA GLY A 171 8.79 5.59 -6.38
C GLY A 171 10.24 5.46 -6.87
N PHE A 172 11.17 5.09 -5.99
CA PHE A 172 12.59 4.93 -6.32
C PHE A 172 12.92 3.49 -6.76
N LEU A 173 12.33 3.03 -7.86
CA LEU A 173 12.51 1.67 -8.36
C LEU A 173 13.98 1.32 -8.66
N SER A 174 14.71 2.21 -9.34
CA SER A 174 16.12 1.99 -9.68
C SER A 174 17.00 1.87 -8.44
N ILE A 175 16.76 2.69 -7.42
CA ILE A 175 17.50 2.65 -6.16
C ILE A 175 17.18 1.38 -5.39
N SER A 176 15.91 0.98 -5.31
CA SER A 176 15.53 -0.30 -4.71
C SER A 176 16.22 -1.48 -5.40
N GLN A 177 16.31 -1.46 -6.73
CA GLN A 177 16.98 -2.50 -7.50
C GLN A 177 18.48 -2.52 -7.21
N ILE A 178 19.14 -1.35 -7.18
CA ILE A 178 20.57 -1.24 -6.86
C ILE A 178 20.85 -1.79 -5.45
N PHE A 179 20.07 -1.41 -4.43
CA PHE A 179 20.22 -1.97 -3.08
C PHE A 179 19.99 -3.49 -3.05
N SER A 180 18.93 -3.98 -3.69
CA SER A 180 18.63 -5.41 -3.73
C SER A 180 19.71 -6.23 -4.45
N ASN A 181 20.44 -5.59 -5.38
CA ASN A 181 21.47 -6.21 -6.18
C ASN A 181 22.90 -5.96 -5.68
N SER A 182 23.08 -5.11 -4.67
CA SER A 182 24.38 -4.78 -4.09
C SER A 182 25.10 -6.05 -3.65
N GLU A 183 26.23 -6.32 -4.29
CA GLU A 183 27.11 -7.43 -3.94
C GLU A 183 27.66 -7.26 -2.52
N VAL A 184 27.91 -6.02 -2.07
CA VAL A 184 28.35 -5.71 -0.70
C VAL A 184 27.31 -6.17 0.33
N LEU A 185 26.02 -5.83 0.12
CA LEU A 185 24.95 -6.24 1.04
C LEU A 185 24.59 -7.72 0.90
N LYS A 186 24.74 -8.29 -0.30
CA LYS A 186 24.61 -9.74 -0.52
C LYS A 186 25.74 -10.51 0.16
N ASN A 187 26.97 -10.00 0.19
CA ASN A 187 28.10 -10.65 0.84
C ASN A 187 27.97 -10.62 2.37
N LEU A 188 27.39 -9.55 2.93
CA LEU A 188 26.92 -9.58 4.31
C LEU A 188 25.90 -10.71 4.56
N THR A 189 25.16 -11.17 3.54
CA THR A 189 24.21 -12.31 3.64
C THR A 189 24.93 -13.65 3.60
N ILE A 190 26.02 -13.77 2.85
CA ILE A 190 26.83 -15.00 2.77
C ILE A 190 27.50 -15.31 4.11
N ILE A 191 27.88 -14.28 4.88
CA ILE A 191 28.41 -14.44 6.25
C ILE A 191 27.35 -15.02 7.22
N ASN A 192 26.06 -14.84 6.93
CA ASN A 192 24.94 -15.39 7.71
C ASN A 192 24.55 -16.84 7.35
N ASN A 193 24.95 -17.37 6.19
CA ASN A 193 24.54 -18.70 5.75
C ASN A 193 25.19 -19.87 6.50
N THR A 194 26.08 -19.60 7.46
CA THR A 194 26.60 -20.60 8.40
C THR A 194 25.64 -20.86 9.58
N ILE A 195 24.51 -20.14 9.69
CA ILE A 195 23.65 -20.16 10.88
C ILE A 195 22.17 -20.21 10.47
N GLU A 196 21.67 -21.42 10.26
CA GLU A 196 20.24 -21.73 9.99
C GLU A 196 19.30 -21.43 11.18
N LYS A 197 19.77 -20.87 12.30
CA LYS A 197 18.98 -20.71 13.53
C LYS A 197 18.31 -19.35 13.76
N LEU A 198 18.41 -18.41 12.81
CA LEU A 198 17.79 -17.08 12.96
C LEU A 198 16.35 -17.00 12.43
N ASP A 199 15.87 -17.99 11.68
CA ASP A 199 14.52 -17.96 11.08
C ASP A 199 13.38 -18.37 12.05
N GLU A 200 13.70 -18.88 13.25
CA GLU A 200 12.68 -19.37 14.21
C GLU A 200 12.48 -18.50 15.46
N GLU A 201 13.38 -17.56 15.79
CA GLU A 201 13.27 -16.76 17.03
C GLU A 201 12.99 -15.27 16.79
N LYS A 202 12.09 -14.70 17.61
CA LYS A 202 11.59 -13.32 17.53
C LYS A 202 12.71 -12.28 17.67
N ILE A 203 13.20 -11.74 16.55
CA ILE A 203 14.05 -10.53 16.52
C ILE A 203 13.21 -9.33 16.96
N GLN A 204 13.65 -8.62 18.01
CA GLN A 204 12.93 -7.45 18.52
C GLN A 204 13.28 -6.21 17.70
N ASN A 205 12.27 -5.54 17.14
CA ASN A 205 12.45 -4.22 16.55
C ASN A 205 12.11 -3.17 17.62
N LYS A 206 13.08 -2.83 18.47
CA LYS A 206 12.91 -1.90 19.62
C LYS A 206 14.05 -0.89 19.77
N LEU A 207 14.73 -0.50 18.69
CA LEU A 207 15.82 0.50 18.76
C LEU A 207 15.38 1.83 19.39
N PHE A 208 14.11 2.21 19.26
CA PHE A 208 13.61 3.50 19.69
C PHE A 208 12.45 3.35 20.67
N ASN A 209 12.52 2.62 21.79
CA ASN A 209 11.42 2.64 22.78
C ASN A 209 11.86 2.94 24.23
N THR A 210 13.15 3.09 24.51
CA THR A 210 13.68 3.14 25.89
C THR A 210 14.36 4.45 26.30
N LEU A 211 14.36 5.49 25.46
CA LEU A 211 15.09 6.75 25.71
C LEU A 211 14.21 7.95 26.11
N ALA A 212 12.95 7.72 26.48
CA ALA A 212 11.97 8.77 26.76
C ALA A 212 12.23 9.65 28.01
N GLN A 213 13.44 9.66 28.59
CA GLN A 213 13.69 10.31 29.89
C GLN A 213 14.84 11.33 29.98
N SER A 214 15.57 11.70 28.92
CA SER A 214 16.41 12.91 29.03
C SER A 214 16.64 13.66 27.72
N GLY A 215 16.20 14.94 27.71
CA GLY A 215 16.87 16.05 27.04
C GLY A 215 17.11 16.00 25.53
N THR A 216 16.20 15.51 24.70
CA THR A 216 16.32 15.60 23.22
C THR A 216 14.94 15.64 22.52
N GLN A 217 14.04 16.50 23.01
CA GLN A 217 12.63 16.47 22.61
C GLN A 217 12.43 16.62 21.10
N ASP A 218 12.92 17.63 20.39
CA ASP A 218 12.48 17.85 18.99
C ASP A 218 12.92 16.78 17.97
N PHE A 219 14.13 16.21 18.10
CA PHE A 219 14.63 15.16 17.19
C PHE A 219 13.95 13.82 17.44
N LEU A 220 13.84 13.42 18.72
CA LEU A 220 13.12 12.20 19.10
C LEU A 220 11.62 12.35 18.85
N HIS A 221 11.03 13.52 19.12
CA HIS A 221 9.63 13.84 18.84
C HIS A 221 9.30 13.58 17.36
N SER A 222 10.18 13.93 16.41
CA SER A 222 9.99 13.57 15.00
C SER A 222 10.10 12.07 14.67
N LEU A 223 10.80 11.27 15.50
CA LEU A 223 10.97 9.82 15.34
C LEU A 223 9.83 9.01 15.98
N TYR A 224 9.23 9.53 17.05
CA TYR A 224 8.10 8.96 17.80
C TYR A 224 6.74 9.48 17.36
N ASN A 225 6.73 10.44 16.46
CA ASN A 225 5.53 10.93 15.85
C ASN A 225 5.32 10.26 14.51
N THR A 226 4.06 9.95 14.22
CA THR A 226 3.64 9.67 12.86
C THR A 226 2.48 10.58 12.49
N THR A 227 2.40 10.94 11.23
CA THR A 227 1.26 11.68 10.70
C THR A 227 0.18 10.69 10.30
N ILE A 228 -0.96 10.75 10.97
CA ILE A 228 -2.16 10.04 10.56
C ILE A 228 -3.14 11.01 9.90
N THR A 229 -3.93 10.49 8.96
CA THR A 229 -4.90 11.29 8.20
C THR A 229 -6.29 10.67 8.25
N GLY A 230 -7.30 11.50 8.51
CA GLY A 230 -8.71 11.11 8.57
C GLY A 230 -9.16 10.66 9.96
N VAL A 231 -10.38 10.11 10.03
CA VAL A 231 -11.07 9.79 11.30
C VAL A 231 -10.74 8.42 11.90
N GLY A 232 -9.94 7.61 11.19
CA GLY A 232 -9.58 6.26 11.60
C GLY A 232 -10.74 5.26 11.55
N THR A 233 -10.48 4.03 11.98
CA THR A 233 -11.49 2.97 12.06
C THR A 233 -11.30 2.22 13.37
N ALA A 234 -12.33 2.18 14.21
CA ALA A 234 -12.27 1.48 15.50
C ALA A 234 -11.79 0.03 15.32
N MET A 235 -10.91 -0.41 16.22
CA MET A 235 -10.27 -1.72 16.17
C MET A 235 -11.02 -2.81 16.91
N VAL A 236 -11.59 -2.46 18.06
CA VAL A 236 -12.35 -3.38 18.91
C VAL A 236 -13.79 -3.49 18.38
N ASP A 237 -14.32 -4.72 18.34
CA ASP A 237 -15.70 -5.06 17.96
C ASP A 237 -16.20 -4.44 16.64
N ASN A 238 -15.29 -4.25 15.68
CA ASN A 238 -15.63 -3.60 14.42
C ASN A 238 -15.72 -4.58 13.23
N PRO A 239 -16.93 -5.02 12.85
CA PRO A 239 -17.12 -5.91 11.70
C PRO A 239 -16.69 -5.27 10.37
N ALA A 240 -16.46 -3.95 10.31
CA ALA A 240 -15.94 -3.28 9.13
C ALA A 240 -14.46 -3.61 8.86
N LEU A 241 -13.65 -3.93 9.89
CA LEU A 241 -12.26 -4.33 9.72
C LEU A 241 -12.14 -5.74 9.13
N LEU A 242 -12.96 -6.70 9.59
CA LEU A 242 -13.06 -8.02 8.96
C LEU A 242 -13.49 -7.93 7.49
N LYS A 243 -14.50 -7.09 7.20
CA LYS A 243 -14.92 -6.81 5.81
C LYS A 243 -13.80 -6.16 4.99
N ARG A 244 -12.92 -5.37 5.62
CA ARG A 244 -11.76 -4.75 4.95
C ARG A 244 -10.69 -5.79 4.63
N ALA A 245 -10.40 -6.72 5.53
CA ALA A 245 -9.50 -7.84 5.28
C ALA A 245 -9.98 -8.68 4.08
N ASN A 246 -11.25 -9.10 4.10
CA ASN A 246 -11.89 -9.81 2.98
C ASN A 246 -11.77 -9.05 1.64
N LYS A 247 -12.10 -7.76 1.62
CA LYS A 247 -12.00 -6.92 0.43
C LYS A 247 -10.56 -6.78 -0.07
N LYS A 248 -9.58 -6.72 0.84
CA LYS A 248 -8.16 -6.64 0.50
C LYS A 248 -7.67 -7.92 -0.16
N VAL A 249 -8.08 -9.09 0.35
CA VAL A 249 -7.79 -10.39 -0.29
C VAL A 249 -8.33 -10.45 -1.72
N VAL A 250 -9.61 -10.12 -1.91
CA VAL A 250 -10.24 -10.08 -3.25
C VAL A 250 -9.54 -9.07 -4.17
N THR A 251 -9.20 -7.89 -3.64
CA THR A 251 -8.50 -6.86 -4.41
C THR A 251 -7.12 -7.35 -4.84
N ASN A 252 -6.35 -7.95 -3.94
CA ASN A 252 -4.99 -8.44 -4.22
C ASN A 252 -5.02 -9.53 -5.30
N ALA A 253 -5.89 -10.52 -5.18
CA ALA A 253 -6.04 -11.56 -6.20
C ALA A 253 -6.44 -10.97 -7.57
N LEU A 254 -7.43 -10.07 -7.59
CA LEU A 254 -7.87 -9.40 -8.81
C LEU A 254 -6.74 -8.58 -9.46
N VAL A 255 -5.99 -7.78 -8.68
CA VAL A 255 -4.96 -6.91 -9.28
C VAL A 255 -3.74 -7.68 -9.78
N LEU A 256 -3.39 -8.81 -9.16
CA LEU A 256 -2.34 -9.68 -9.70
C LEU A 256 -2.76 -10.22 -11.07
N ALA A 257 -3.97 -10.75 -11.19
CA ALA A 257 -4.50 -11.19 -12.49
C ALA A 257 -4.60 -10.04 -13.52
N LEU A 258 -4.94 -8.82 -13.09
CA LEU A 258 -4.93 -7.65 -13.97
C LEU A 258 -3.52 -7.22 -14.40
N ILE A 259 -2.50 -7.46 -13.58
CA ILE A 259 -1.09 -7.24 -13.93
C ILE A 259 -0.66 -8.24 -15.01
N ASP A 260 -1.03 -9.51 -14.85
CA ASP A 260 -0.72 -10.55 -15.84
C ASP A 260 -1.36 -10.22 -17.19
N VAL A 261 -2.66 -9.87 -17.19
CA VAL A 261 -3.37 -9.40 -18.38
C VAL A 261 -2.70 -8.18 -19.01
N ALA A 262 -2.37 -7.15 -18.21
CA ALA A 262 -1.77 -5.94 -18.74
C ALA A 262 -0.37 -6.20 -19.30
N THR A 263 0.38 -7.13 -18.71
CA THR A 263 1.70 -7.55 -19.20
C THR A 263 1.57 -8.27 -20.53
N ALA A 264 0.66 -9.24 -20.63
CA ALA A 264 0.38 -9.97 -21.87
C ALA A 264 -0.09 -9.05 -23.00
N ASN A 265 -0.88 -8.03 -22.68
CA ASN A 265 -1.38 -7.05 -23.64
C ASN A 265 -0.37 -5.93 -24.00
N GLY A 266 0.81 -5.87 -23.36
CA GLY A 266 1.77 -4.77 -23.54
C GLY A 266 1.31 -3.41 -22.96
N ASP A 267 0.33 -3.42 -22.06
CA ASP A 267 -0.28 -2.23 -21.44
C ASP A 267 0.51 -1.74 -20.22
N PHE A 268 1.82 -1.49 -20.37
CA PHE A 268 2.74 -1.20 -19.25
C PHE A 268 2.31 -0.03 -18.35
N GLY A 269 1.65 0.99 -18.90
CA GLY A 269 1.11 2.12 -18.13
C GLY A 269 0.00 1.72 -17.13
N TRP A 270 -0.61 0.54 -17.29
CA TRP A 270 -1.61 0.01 -16.36
C TRP A 270 -1.00 -0.81 -15.22
N ILE A 271 0.14 -1.45 -15.45
CA ILE A 271 0.82 -2.30 -14.46
C ILE A 271 1.09 -1.52 -13.17
N GLN A 272 1.68 -0.32 -13.28
CA GLN A 272 1.94 0.51 -12.10
C GLN A 272 0.66 0.90 -11.35
N ARG A 273 -0.45 1.15 -12.07
CA ARG A 273 -1.73 1.50 -11.45
C ARG A 273 -2.30 0.33 -10.66
N TYR A 274 -2.08 -0.90 -11.12
CA TYR A 274 -2.46 -2.11 -10.41
C TYR A 274 -1.58 -2.37 -9.19
N TRP A 275 -0.26 -2.18 -9.29
CA TRP A 275 0.64 -2.23 -8.13
C TRP A 275 0.30 -1.20 -7.05
N ASN A 276 -0.03 0.03 -7.45
CA ASN A 276 -0.51 1.06 -6.51
C ASN A 276 -1.77 0.59 -5.75
N THR A 277 -2.63 -0.21 -6.39
CA THR A 277 -3.79 -0.80 -5.71
C THR A 277 -3.42 -2.00 -4.85
N TYR A 278 -2.49 -2.86 -5.27
CA TYR A 278 -1.98 -3.96 -4.44
C TYR A 278 -1.45 -3.43 -3.10
N HIS A 279 -0.74 -2.30 -3.13
CA HIS A 279 -0.20 -1.64 -1.94
C HIS A 279 -1.21 -0.81 -1.14
N CYS A 280 -2.45 -0.66 -1.63
CA CYS A 280 -3.50 0.06 -0.90
C CYS A 280 -3.73 -0.58 0.47
N GLN A 281 -3.61 0.20 1.56
CA GLN A 281 -3.71 -0.30 2.93
C GLN A 281 -2.71 -1.45 3.23
N ASN A 282 -1.53 -1.49 2.62
CA ASN A 282 -0.50 -2.47 3.04
C ASN A 282 0.07 -2.14 4.41
N GLU A 283 0.09 -0.88 4.77
CA GLU A 283 0.56 -0.39 6.06
C GLU A 283 -0.60 0.32 6.73
N LEU A 284 -0.84 -0.03 7.99
CA LEU A 284 -1.77 0.66 8.87
C LEU A 284 -1.00 1.15 10.09
N THR A 285 -1.42 2.30 10.58
CA THR A 285 -1.00 2.86 11.86
C THR A 285 -2.21 2.78 12.78
N SER A 286 -2.08 2.24 13.98
CA SER A 286 -3.13 2.36 14.98
C SER A 286 -2.73 3.32 16.09
N HIS A 287 -3.69 4.13 16.51
CA HIS A 287 -3.57 5.07 17.62
C HIS A 287 -4.97 5.24 18.25
N ASP A 288 -5.05 5.29 19.58
CA ASP A 288 -6.30 5.41 20.34
C ASP A 288 -7.39 4.43 19.91
N GLY A 289 -7.02 3.15 19.78
CA GLY A 289 -7.94 2.08 19.41
C GLY A 289 -8.52 2.21 17.99
N LYS A 290 -7.95 3.05 17.13
CA LYS A 290 -8.37 3.24 15.74
C LYS A 290 -7.22 2.95 14.78
N ALA A 291 -7.53 2.31 13.65
CA ALA A 291 -6.61 2.06 12.56
C ALA A 291 -6.75 3.09 11.43
N TYR A 292 -5.61 3.59 10.96
CA TYR A 292 -5.42 4.60 9.92
C TYR A 292 -4.57 4.02 8.79
N GLY A 293 -4.75 4.49 7.57
CA GLY A 293 -3.89 4.08 6.47
C GLY A 293 -4.22 4.74 5.15
N ASN A 294 -3.36 4.51 4.16
CA ASN A 294 -3.45 5.14 2.85
C ASN A 294 -4.34 4.37 1.86
N TYR A 295 -5.12 5.11 1.08
CA TYR A 295 -6.05 4.57 0.08
C TYR A 295 -5.59 4.92 -1.33
N CYS A 296 -5.54 3.93 -2.23
CA CYS A 296 -5.12 4.15 -3.63
C CYS A 296 -6.16 4.92 -4.45
N LYS A 297 -7.43 4.96 -4.00
CA LYS A 297 -8.57 5.61 -4.65
C LYS A 297 -8.87 5.07 -6.08
N ASN A 298 -8.28 3.96 -6.50
CA ASN A 298 -8.56 3.34 -7.79
C ASN A 298 -9.95 2.67 -7.84
N ARG A 299 -10.50 2.53 -9.05
CA ARG A 299 -11.90 2.09 -9.30
C ARG A 299 -12.11 0.58 -9.27
N TRP A 300 -11.03 -0.18 -9.23
CA TRP A 300 -11.02 -1.64 -9.09
C TRP A 300 -10.65 -2.10 -7.68
N CYS A 301 -10.25 -1.17 -6.81
CA CYS A 301 -10.00 -1.47 -5.39
C CYS A 301 -11.34 -1.61 -4.67
N THR A 302 -11.70 -2.82 -4.24
CA THR A 302 -13.02 -3.07 -3.61
C THR A 302 -13.17 -2.32 -2.29
N THR A 303 -12.07 -2.08 -1.57
CA THR A 303 -12.02 -1.23 -0.38
C THR A 303 -12.35 0.23 -0.72
N CYS A 304 -11.61 0.84 -1.65
CA CYS A 304 -11.83 2.24 -2.02
C CYS A 304 -13.20 2.47 -2.68
N CYS A 305 -13.68 1.52 -3.48
CA CYS A 305 -15.02 1.59 -4.07
C CYS A 305 -16.11 1.51 -3.02
N GLY A 306 -15.93 0.69 -1.98
CA GLY A 306 -16.83 0.66 -0.82
C GLY A 306 -16.89 1.99 -0.08
N ILE A 307 -15.74 2.62 0.17
CA ILE A 307 -15.65 3.93 0.84
C ILE A 307 -16.33 5.01 0.02
N ARG A 308 -15.98 5.13 -1.27
CA ARG A 308 -16.59 6.12 -2.16
C ARG A 308 -18.09 5.89 -2.34
N LYS A 309 -18.55 4.65 -2.29
CA LYS A 309 -19.98 4.34 -2.30
C LYS A 309 -20.69 4.87 -1.05
N ALA A 310 -20.13 4.65 0.14
CA ALA A 310 -20.69 5.19 1.38
C ALA A 310 -20.72 6.73 1.36
N ASP A 311 -19.64 7.37 0.90
CA ASP A 311 -19.57 8.83 0.72
C ASP A 311 -20.70 9.36 -0.20
N PHE A 312 -20.92 8.71 -1.35
CA PHE A 312 -22.03 9.10 -2.24
C PHE A 312 -23.40 8.85 -1.63
N ILE A 313 -23.61 7.75 -0.90
CA ILE A 313 -24.89 7.53 -0.20
C ILE A 313 -25.13 8.69 0.76
N ASN A 314 -24.20 8.96 1.66
CA ASN A 314 -24.35 10.02 2.66
C ASN A 314 -24.59 11.40 2.04
N ARG A 315 -23.91 11.71 0.93
CA ARG A 315 -24.02 13.01 0.27
C ARG A 315 -25.36 13.24 -0.44
N TYR A 316 -25.92 12.20 -1.06
CA TYR A 316 -27.12 12.33 -1.89
C TYR A 316 -28.40 11.84 -1.21
N PHE A 317 -28.30 11.19 -0.05
CA PHE A 317 -29.45 10.57 0.62
C PHE A 317 -30.56 11.57 0.94
N SER A 318 -30.24 12.68 1.63
CA SER A 318 -31.24 13.69 2.00
C SER A 318 -31.97 14.25 0.78
N THR A 319 -31.23 14.74 -0.21
CA THR A 319 -31.79 15.34 -1.43
C THR A 319 -32.73 14.39 -2.19
N ILE A 320 -32.39 13.10 -2.27
CA ILE A 320 -33.20 12.11 -3.00
C ILE A 320 -34.42 11.69 -2.15
N ASN A 321 -34.26 11.65 -0.83
CA ASN A 321 -35.35 11.33 0.08
C ASN A 321 -36.44 12.41 0.07
N ASP A 322 -36.09 13.65 -0.27
CA ASP A 322 -37.03 14.78 -0.39
C ASP A 322 -37.74 14.84 -1.76
N TRP A 323 -37.39 13.95 -2.70
CA TRP A 323 -38.10 13.89 -3.97
C TRP A 323 -39.48 13.24 -3.79
N PRO A 324 -40.51 13.73 -4.51
CA PRO A 324 -41.89 13.30 -4.27
C PRO A 324 -42.13 11.84 -4.67
N GLU A 325 -41.52 11.38 -5.77
CA GLU A 325 -41.74 10.04 -6.30
C GLU A 325 -40.47 9.51 -6.99
N PRO A 326 -39.35 9.33 -6.25
CA PRO A 326 -38.08 8.97 -6.86
C PRO A 326 -38.17 7.66 -7.64
N HIS A 327 -37.60 7.66 -8.85
CA HIS A 327 -37.64 6.52 -9.76
C HIS A 327 -36.24 6.14 -10.22
N LEU A 328 -35.96 4.83 -10.24
CA LEU A 328 -34.77 4.28 -10.89
C LEU A 328 -35.07 4.07 -12.37
N LEU A 329 -34.23 4.66 -13.22
CA LEU A 329 -34.21 4.45 -14.66
C LEU A 329 -32.90 3.77 -15.06
N THR A 330 -32.98 2.61 -15.71
CA THR A 330 -31.82 1.96 -16.34
C THR A 330 -31.84 2.22 -17.83
N LEU A 331 -30.80 2.83 -18.39
CA LEU A 331 -30.65 3.06 -19.83
C LEU A 331 -29.57 2.17 -20.43
N THR A 332 -29.97 1.26 -21.30
CA THR A 332 -29.06 0.27 -21.90
C THR A 332 -28.92 0.51 -23.40
N THR A 333 -27.70 0.34 -23.91
CA THR A 333 -27.43 0.32 -25.37
C THR A 333 -27.18 -1.11 -25.85
N LYS A 334 -27.29 -1.35 -27.16
CA LYS A 334 -26.90 -2.64 -27.76
C LYS A 334 -25.50 -3.06 -27.27
N THR A 335 -25.33 -4.32 -26.92
CA THR A 335 -24.04 -4.86 -26.48
C THR A 335 -22.97 -4.73 -27.58
N VAL A 336 -21.69 -4.62 -27.19
CA VAL A 336 -20.56 -4.38 -28.11
C VAL A 336 -19.39 -5.30 -27.83
N LYS A 337 -18.51 -5.51 -28.81
CA LYS A 337 -17.23 -6.21 -28.61
C LYS A 337 -16.21 -5.28 -27.91
N ALA A 338 -15.13 -5.87 -27.37
CA ALA A 338 -14.09 -5.14 -26.64
C ALA A 338 -13.55 -3.91 -27.42
N LYS A 339 -13.25 -4.10 -28.71
CA LYS A 339 -12.72 -3.04 -29.60
C LYS A 339 -13.63 -1.80 -29.72
N GLU A 340 -14.93 -1.97 -29.53
CA GLU A 340 -15.95 -0.91 -29.66
C GLU A 340 -16.35 -0.31 -28.31
N LEU A 341 -15.93 -0.89 -27.19
CA LEU A 341 -16.40 -0.49 -25.87
C LEU A 341 -16.05 0.97 -25.55
N ARG A 342 -14.82 1.39 -25.85
CA ARG A 342 -14.35 2.76 -25.59
C ARG A 342 -15.10 3.81 -26.43
N SER A 343 -15.32 3.52 -27.71
CA SER A 343 -16.09 4.41 -28.58
C SER A 343 -17.57 4.45 -28.16
N ARG A 344 -18.14 3.29 -27.79
CA ARG A 344 -19.51 3.20 -27.27
C ARG A 344 -19.73 4.03 -26.01
N ILE A 345 -18.84 3.92 -25.02
CA ILE A 345 -18.90 4.74 -23.80
C ILE A 345 -18.77 6.24 -24.12
N SER A 346 -17.90 6.61 -25.07
CA SER A 346 -17.78 8.00 -25.51
C SER A 346 -19.10 8.52 -26.09
N LEU A 347 -19.75 7.71 -26.92
CA LEU A 347 -21.02 8.05 -27.54
C LEU A 347 -22.15 8.14 -26.52
N MET A 348 -22.19 7.26 -25.51
CA MET A 348 -23.14 7.36 -24.39
C MET A 348 -23.03 8.68 -23.63
N ILE A 349 -21.82 9.11 -23.32
CA ILE A 349 -21.60 10.39 -22.62
C ILE A 349 -22.02 11.55 -23.51
N LYS A 350 -21.64 11.54 -24.79
CA LYS A 350 -21.99 12.57 -25.77
C LYS A 350 -23.50 12.69 -25.99
N ASN A 351 -24.18 11.57 -26.19
CA ASN A 351 -25.62 11.53 -26.43
C ASN A 351 -26.40 11.96 -25.19
N PHE A 352 -25.99 11.54 -23.99
CA PHE A 352 -26.61 12.04 -22.77
C PHE A 352 -26.45 13.55 -22.60
N SER A 353 -25.26 14.11 -22.91
CA SER A 353 -25.06 15.56 -22.89
C SER A 353 -25.99 16.28 -23.86
N ARG A 354 -26.08 15.80 -25.11
CA ARG A 354 -26.99 16.37 -26.12
C ARG A 354 -28.44 16.36 -25.68
N ILE A 355 -28.90 15.25 -25.09
CA ILE A 355 -30.25 15.14 -24.53
C ILE A 355 -30.45 16.19 -23.43
N LYS A 356 -29.54 16.25 -22.47
CA LYS A 356 -29.59 17.23 -21.37
C LYS A 356 -29.66 18.66 -21.89
N ASP A 357 -28.76 19.03 -22.79
CA ASP A 357 -28.68 20.40 -23.31
C ASP A 357 -29.92 20.76 -24.13
N ARG A 358 -30.45 19.81 -24.92
CA ARG A 358 -31.71 19.98 -25.65
C ARG A 358 -32.91 20.17 -24.72
N CYS A 359 -33.04 19.32 -23.69
CA CYS A 359 -34.15 19.40 -22.74
C CYS A 359 -34.09 20.69 -21.92
N ASN A 360 -32.91 21.09 -21.47
CA ASN A 360 -32.71 22.35 -20.74
C ASN A 360 -33.07 23.57 -21.61
N LYS A 361 -32.69 23.58 -22.89
CA LYS A 361 -33.08 24.65 -23.82
C LYS A 361 -34.59 24.73 -24.06
N ARG A 362 -35.29 23.59 -24.08
CA ARG A 362 -36.77 23.57 -24.16
C ARG A 362 -37.42 24.08 -22.88
N HIS A 363 -36.88 23.70 -21.73
CA HIS A 363 -37.35 24.19 -20.45
C HIS A 363 -37.19 25.71 -20.31
N GLN A 364 -36.06 26.28 -20.77
CA GLN A 364 -35.85 27.73 -20.83
C GLN A 364 -36.84 28.48 -21.73
N ARG A 365 -37.62 27.78 -22.56
CA ARG A 365 -38.65 28.32 -23.46
C ARG A 365 -40.05 27.86 -23.03
N ASP A 366 -40.19 27.38 -21.79
CA ASP A 366 -41.43 26.88 -21.22
C ASP A 366 -42.09 25.73 -22.01
N SER A 367 -41.31 25.01 -22.81
CA SER A 367 -41.80 23.98 -23.74
C SER A 367 -41.26 22.57 -23.43
N GLY A 368 -40.69 22.36 -22.24
CA GLY A 368 -40.09 21.07 -21.85
C GLY A 368 -39.66 20.99 -20.38
N MET A 369 -39.20 19.79 -19.99
CA MET A 369 -38.78 19.51 -18.61
C MET A 369 -37.28 19.79 -18.41
N LYS A 370 -36.94 20.45 -17.29
CA LYS A 370 -35.56 20.49 -16.78
C LYS A 370 -35.18 19.10 -16.30
N LEU A 371 -34.11 18.52 -16.86
CA LEU A 371 -33.66 17.21 -16.39
C LEU A 371 -32.97 17.36 -15.04
N ILE A 372 -33.45 16.62 -14.04
CA ILE A 372 -32.92 16.57 -12.68
C ILE A 372 -32.66 15.11 -12.31
N GLY A 373 -31.51 14.82 -11.71
CA GLY A 373 -31.21 13.48 -11.23
C GLY A 373 -29.73 13.21 -10.96
N ILE A 374 -29.44 12.00 -10.51
CA ILE A 374 -28.08 11.44 -10.44
C ILE A 374 -27.95 10.33 -11.46
N LYS A 375 -26.74 10.13 -12.00
CA LYS A 375 -26.45 9.04 -12.93
C LYS A 375 -25.13 8.36 -12.63
N SER A 376 -25.09 7.04 -12.86
CA SER A 376 -23.92 6.19 -12.79
C SER A 376 -23.74 5.41 -14.09
N LEU A 377 -22.51 5.35 -14.61
CA LEU A 377 -22.13 4.48 -15.73
C LEU A 377 -21.55 3.16 -15.21
N GLU A 378 -22.18 2.06 -15.62
CA GLU A 378 -21.75 0.69 -15.34
C GLU A 378 -21.52 -0.06 -16.65
N CYS A 379 -20.67 -1.09 -16.63
CA CYS A 379 -20.54 -2.04 -17.74
C CYS A 379 -20.49 -3.48 -17.22
N ASN A 380 -21.33 -4.33 -17.80
CA ASN A 380 -21.35 -5.77 -17.56
C ASN A 380 -20.67 -6.53 -18.70
N TYR A 381 -20.07 -7.67 -18.40
CA TYR A 381 -19.51 -8.60 -19.38
C TYR A 381 -20.39 -9.85 -19.49
N ASN A 382 -20.66 -10.29 -20.71
CA ASN A 382 -21.33 -11.55 -21.00
C ASN A 382 -20.29 -12.57 -21.45
N ALA A 383 -19.99 -13.53 -20.58
CA ALA A 383 -18.95 -14.52 -20.82
C ALA A 383 -19.23 -15.46 -22.00
N THR A 384 -20.50 -15.83 -22.23
CA THR A 384 -20.88 -16.71 -23.35
C THR A 384 -20.68 -16.05 -24.71
N LYS A 385 -20.97 -14.75 -24.82
CA LYS A 385 -20.88 -14.03 -26.10
C LYS A 385 -19.56 -13.28 -26.29
N GLY A 386 -18.81 -13.03 -25.22
CA GLY A 386 -17.63 -12.15 -25.23
C GLY A 386 -17.99 -10.66 -25.41
N TRP A 387 -19.23 -10.25 -25.07
CA TRP A 387 -19.73 -8.90 -25.33
C TRP A 387 -19.91 -8.09 -24.04
N TYR A 388 -19.83 -6.78 -24.19
CA TYR A 388 -19.91 -5.80 -23.14
C TYR A 388 -21.22 -5.04 -23.22
N ASN A 389 -21.83 -4.79 -22.06
CA ASN A 389 -23.09 -4.09 -21.92
C ASN A 389 -22.93 -2.82 -21.08
N PRO A 390 -22.52 -1.68 -21.67
CA PRO A 390 -22.49 -0.42 -20.96
C PRO A 390 -23.91 0.17 -20.81
N HIS A 391 -24.25 0.60 -19.60
CA HIS A 391 -25.58 1.11 -19.25
C HIS A 391 -25.48 2.21 -18.19
N TYR A 392 -26.50 3.08 -18.15
CA TYR A 392 -26.67 4.03 -17.07
C TYR A 392 -27.70 3.53 -16.07
N HIS A 393 -27.43 3.77 -14.78
CA HIS A 393 -28.45 3.79 -13.74
C HIS A 393 -28.68 5.24 -13.31
N LEU A 394 -29.92 5.68 -13.25
CA LEU A 394 -30.31 7.04 -12.86
C LEU A 394 -31.35 7.01 -11.75
N ILE A 395 -31.25 7.89 -10.75
CA ILE A 395 -32.40 8.23 -9.90
C ILE A 395 -32.88 9.63 -10.30
N VAL A 396 -34.18 9.74 -10.51
CA VAL A 396 -34.84 10.98 -10.91
C VAL A 396 -36.06 11.26 -10.02
N PRO A 397 -36.53 12.51 -9.90
CA PRO A 397 -37.52 12.89 -8.89
C PRO A 397 -38.94 12.31 -9.05
N SER A 398 -39.29 11.84 -10.26
CA SER A 398 -40.65 11.42 -10.58
C SER A 398 -40.72 10.44 -11.76
N ARG A 399 -41.81 9.67 -11.85
CA ARG A 399 -42.06 8.78 -12.99
C ARG A 399 -42.14 9.53 -14.34
N PRO A 400 -42.82 10.69 -14.46
CA PRO A 400 -42.84 11.47 -15.70
C PRO A 400 -41.45 11.86 -16.19
N MET A 401 -40.55 12.25 -15.28
CA MET A 401 -39.15 12.57 -15.61
C MET A 401 -38.42 11.36 -16.20
N ALA A 402 -38.60 10.18 -15.60
CA ALA A 402 -37.99 8.94 -16.08
C ALA A 402 -38.47 8.58 -17.49
N LEU A 403 -39.78 8.69 -17.74
CA LEU A 403 -40.38 8.46 -19.06
C LEU A 403 -39.88 9.46 -20.10
N TYR A 404 -39.76 10.74 -19.73
CA TYR A 404 -39.25 11.78 -20.62
C TYR A 404 -37.80 11.52 -21.04
N ILE A 405 -36.92 11.18 -20.07
CA ILE A 405 -35.53 10.83 -20.36
C ILE A 405 -35.45 9.57 -21.23
N LYS A 406 -36.25 8.55 -20.94
CA LYS A 406 -36.31 7.32 -21.74
C LYS A 406 -36.70 7.60 -23.19
N GLN A 407 -37.70 8.45 -23.43
CA GLN A 407 -38.12 8.85 -24.77
C GLN A 407 -37.01 9.61 -25.51
N GLU A 408 -36.39 10.59 -24.85
CA GLU A 408 -35.31 11.38 -25.44
C GLU A 408 -34.05 10.55 -25.71
N TRP A 409 -33.76 9.56 -24.86
CA TRP A 409 -32.70 8.58 -25.07
C TRP A 409 -32.95 7.74 -26.32
N LYS A 410 -34.14 7.17 -26.45
CA LYS A 410 -34.53 6.41 -27.65
C LYS A 410 -34.45 7.26 -28.91
N LYS A 411 -34.97 8.49 -28.85
CA LYS A 411 -34.93 9.43 -29.98
C LYS A 411 -33.51 9.80 -30.38
N GLU A 412 -32.59 10.00 -29.42
CA GLU A 412 -31.21 10.36 -29.73
C GLU A 412 -30.42 9.20 -30.35
N TRP A 413 -30.63 7.99 -29.86
CA TRP A 413 -29.87 6.81 -30.29
C TRP A 413 -30.39 6.19 -31.58
N ASN A 414 -31.70 6.24 -31.82
CA ASN A 414 -32.32 5.62 -32.99
C ASN A 414 -32.49 6.58 -34.18
N LYS A 415 -31.73 7.69 -34.25
CA LYS A 415 -31.83 8.66 -35.36
C LYS A 415 -31.47 8.05 -36.71
N ASN A 416 -30.41 7.25 -36.73
CA ASN A 416 -29.83 6.72 -37.97
C ASN A 416 -29.92 5.18 -38.04
N GLU A 417 -29.80 4.50 -36.90
CA GLU A 417 -29.84 3.04 -36.80
C GLU A 417 -30.53 2.64 -35.50
N PHE A 418 -31.21 1.50 -35.48
CA PHE A 418 -31.81 0.95 -34.26
C PHE A 418 -30.74 0.45 -33.28
N MET A 419 -30.50 1.24 -32.23
CA MET A 419 -29.43 1.01 -31.23
C MET A 419 -29.96 0.73 -29.82
N VAL A 420 -31.18 1.18 -29.52
CA VAL A 420 -31.82 1.03 -28.21
C VAL A 420 -33.27 0.57 -28.36
N GLY A 421 -33.60 -0.56 -27.73
CA GLY A 421 -34.95 -1.12 -27.70
C GLY A 421 -35.68 -0.80 -26.40
N GLU A 422 -37.01 -0.99 -26.42
CA GLU A 422 -37.89 -0.72 -25.28
C GLU A 422 -37.54 -1.56 -24.04
N LYS A 423 -37.32 -2.87 -24.24
CA LYS A 423 -37.00 -3.84 -23.18
C LYS A 423 -35.70 -3.55 -22.42
N GLY A 424 -34.80 -2.75 -23.02
CA GLY A 424 -33.53 -2.37 -22.39
C GLY A 424 -33.63 -1.13 -21.48
N GLN A 425 -34.81 -0.50 -21.41
CA GLN A 425 -35.03 0.73 -20.65
C GLN A 425 -36.04 0.50 -19.53
N ASP A 426 -35.53 0.14 -18.36
CA ASP A 426 -36.33 -0.23 -17.19
C ASP A 426 -36.61 0.98 -16.29
N ILE A 427 -37.85 1.12 -15.85
CA ILE A 427 -38.29 2.17 -14.93
C ILE A 427 -39.01 1.51 -13.77
N ARG A 428 -38.55 1.77 -12.54
CA ARG A 428 -39.18 1.27 -11.33
C ARG A 428 -39.16 2.31 -10.21
N PRO A 429 -40.15 2.32 -9.31
CA PRO A 429 -40.11 3.19 -8.14
C PRO A 429 -38.92 2.82 -7.24
N VAL A 430 -38.37 3.83 -6.57
CA VAL A 430 -37.40 3.66 -5.49
C VAL A 430 -38.20 3.24 -4.24
N GLY A 431 -38.02 1.99 -3.82
CA GLY A 431 -38.77 1.44 -2.69
C GLY A 431 -38.10 1.67 -1.35
N LYS A 432 -36.76 1.63 -1.31
CA LYS A 432 -35.95 1.95 -0.12
C LYS A 432 -34.75 2.76 -0.57
N THR A 433 -34.79 4.08 -0.35
CA THR A 433 -33.83 5.07 -0.87
C THR A 433 -32.37 4.63 -0.71
N GLU A 434 -31.98 4.08 0.45
CA GLU A 434 -30.61 3.59 0.68
C GLU A 434 -30.25 2.38 -0.21
N LYS A 435 -31.13 1.38 -0.34
CA LYS A 435 -30.90 0.18 -1.16
C LYS A 435 -30.86 0.52 -2.65
N ASP A 436 -31.69 1.45 -3.08
CA ASP A 436 -31.75 1.90 -4.48
C ASP A 436 -30.58 2.85 -4.80
N LEU A 437 -30.14 3.68 -3.85
CA LEU A 437 -28.86 4.40 -3.92
C LEU A 437 -27.69 3.43 -4.03
N ILE A 438 -27.70 2.35 -3.24
CA ILE A 438 -26.71 1.27 -3.35
C ILE A 438 -26.67 0.69 -4.78
N GLU A 439 -27.82 0.59 -5.44
CA GLU A 439 -27.94 0.11 -6.82
C GLU A 439 -27.42 1.11 -7.84
N VAL A 440 -27.77 2.39 -7.72
CA VAL A 440 -27.28 3.43 -8.64
C VAL A 440 -25.80 3.68 -8.45
N ILE A 441 -25.29 3.57 -7.22
CA ILE A 441 -23.88 3.75 -6.91
C ILE A 441 -23.06 2.47 -7.23
N LYS A 442 -23.65 1.47 -7.90
CA LYS A 442 -22.87 0.50 -8.67
C LYS A 442 -22.29 1.23 -9.88
N TYR A 443 -21.11 1.83 -9.71
CA TYR A 443 -20.33 2.42 -10.80
C TYR A 443 -19.10 1.56 -11.04
N GLY A 444 -18.75 1.37 -12.31
CA GLY A 444 -17.60 0.53 -12.69
C GLY A 444 -18.02 -0.81 -13.27
N ALA A 445 -17.31 -1.86 -12.86
CA ALA A 445 -17.42 -3.18 -13.45
C ALA A 445 -17.90 -4.20 -12.43
N LYS A 446 -18.75 -5.14 -12.87
CA LYS A 446 -19.17 -6.27 -12.06
C LYS A 446 -18.03 -7.30 -12.00
N ILE A 447 -17.35 -7.37 -10.85
CA ILE A 447 -16.18 -8.27 -10.66
C ILE A 447 -16.58 -9.74 -10.78
N LEU A 448 -17.67 -10.14 -10.12
CA LEU A 448 -18.17 -11.51 -10.12
C LEU A 448 -19.22 -11.71 -11.21
N THR A 449 -18.97 -12.61 -12.14
CA THR A 449 -19.82 -12.87 -13.30
C THR A 449 -20.31 -14.32 -13.29
N ASP A 450 -21.57 -14.50 -13.69
CA ASP A 450 -22.11 -15.84 -13.95
C ASP A 450 -21.66 -16.26 -15.36
N PRO A 451 -20.92 -17.38 -15.51
CA PRO A 451 -20.50 -17.87 -16.82
C PRO A 451 -21.68 -18.17 -17.75
N ASP A 452 -22.85 -18.53 -17.19
CA ASP A 452 -24.12 -18.67 -17.93
C ASP A 452 -25.13 -17.60 -17.49
N PRO A 453 -25.10 -16.41 -18.12
CA PRO A 453 -26.02 -15.34 -17.81
C PRO A 453 -27.46 -15.61 -18.27
N ASN A 454 -27.70 -16.63 -19.11
CA ASN A 454 -29.03 -16.99 -19.61
C ASN A 454 -29.74 -17.97 -18.66
N ASN A 455 -28.99 -18.88 -18.03
CA ASN A 455 -29.50 -19.83 -17.04
C ASN A 455 -28.94 -19.55 -15.65
N LYS A 456 -29.15 -18.33 -15.15
CA LYS A 456 -28.64 -17.92 -13.84
C LYS A 456 -29.19 -18.82 -12.74
N ARG A 457 -28.30 -19.50 -12.03
CA ARG A 457 -28.64 -20.21 -10.79
C ARG A 457 -29.23 -19.23 -9.78
N LYS A 458 -30.38 -19.59 -9.19
CA LYS A 458 -30.92 -18.90 -8.00
C LYS A 458 -29.91 -19.06 -6.86
N ARG A 459 -29.30 -17.97 -6.41
CA ARG A 459 -28.26 -17.96 -5.37
C ARG A 459 -28.76 -17.23 -4.13
N LYS A 460 -28.44 -17.75 -2.95
CA LYS A 460 -28.59 -17.01 -1.70
C LYS A 460 -27.52 -15.91 -1.64
N LYS A 461 -27.77 -14.84 -0.88
CA LYS A 461 -26.80 -13.76 -0.69
C LYS A 461 -25.52 -14.36 -0.08
N GLY A 462 -24.39 -14.20 -0.78
CA GLY A 462 -23.09 -14.74 -0.35
C GLY A 462 -22.69 -16.07 -0.98
N ASP A 463 -23.56 -16.75 -1.74
CA ASP A 463 -23.19 -17.97 -2.47
C ASP A 463 -22.31 -17.61 -3.68
N LEU A 464 -21.05 -18.05 -3.64
CA LEU A 464 -20.04 -17.78 -4.68
C LEU A 464 -19.92 -18.93 -5.70
N LYS A 465 -20.62 -20.06 -5.48
CA LYS A 465 -20.45 -21.26 -6.29
C LYS A 465 -20.86 -21.02 -7.75
N GLY A 466 -19.93 -21.37 -8.65
CA GLY A 466 -20.08 -21.23 -10.10
C GLY A 466 -19.97 -19.80 -10.61
N LEU A 467 -19.56 -18.83 -9.79
CA LEU A 467 -19.16 -17.50 -10.28
C LEU A 467 -17.71 -17.55 -10.78
N LYS A 468 -17.35 -16.63 -11.68
CA LYS A 468 -15.98 -16.42 -12.16
C LYS A 468 -15.63 -14.93 -12.14
N ILE A 469 -14.32 -14.65 -12.09
CA ILE A 469 -13.76 -13.31 -12.31
C ILE A 469 -13.11 -13.30 -13.69
N TYR A 470 -13.56 -12.44 -14.59
CA TYR A 470 -12.95 -12.29 -15.93
C TYR A 470 -12.00 -11.08 -15.92
N ALA A 471 -10.76 -11.29 -15.48
CA ALA A 471 -9.77 -10.22 -15.30
C ALA A 471 -9.51 -9.45 -16.61
N ASN A 472 -9.44 -10.15 -17.74
CA ASN A 472 -9.21 -9.50 -19.02
C ASN A 472 -10.39 -8.63 -19.49
N ALA A 473 -11.63 -9.10 -19.29
CA ALA A 473 -12.81 -8.29 -19.51
C ALA A 473 -12.87 -7.07 -18.58
N LEU A 474 -12.50 -7.24 -17.31
CA LEU A 474 -12.41 -6.12 -16.36
C LEU A 474 -11.36 -5.10 -16.77
N HIS A 475 -10.19 -5.55 -17.25
CA HIS A 475 -9.13 -4.68 -17.78
C HIS A 475 -9.64 -3.81 -18.93
N ASN A 476 -10.37 -4.40 -19.89
CA ASN A 476 -11.01 -3.66 -20.98
C ASN A 476 -12.02 -2.62 -20.50
N ILE A 477 -12.86 -2.98 -19.52
CA ILE A 477 -13.83 -2.04 -18.93
C ILE A 477 -13.11 -0.87 -18.24
N TYR A 478 -12.07 -1.15 -17.44
CA TYR A 478 -11.30 -0.12 -16.77
C TYR A 478 -10.60 0.82 -17.76
N LYS A 479 -10.04 0.28 -18.85
CA LYS A 479 -9.50 1.08 -19.97
C LYS A 479 -10.54 1.99 -20.59
N ALA A 480 -11.75 1.48 -20.83
CA ALA A 480 -12.81 2.26 -21.45
C ALA A 480 -13.36 3.38 -20.52
N PHE A 481 -13.30 3.17 -19.21
CA PHE A 481 -13.68 4.14 -18.17
C PHE A 481 -12.59 5.14 -17.79
N ASP A 482 -11.37 4.93 -18.24
CA ASP A 482 -10.25 5.78 -17.88
C ASP A 482 -10.54 7.26 -18.20
N LYS A 483 -10.17 8.14 -17.27
CA LYS A 483 -10.38 9.60 -17.35
C LYS A 483 -11.84 10.05 -17.52
N ARG A 484 -12.83 9.20 -17.21
CA ARG A 484 -14.27 9.55 -17.30
C ARG A 484 -14.93 9.70 -15.94
N LYS A 485 -15.82 10.67 -15.75
CA LYS A 485 -16.68 10.76 -14.56
C LYS A 485 -17.81 9.74 -14.68
N LEU A 486 -17.77 8.66 -13.88
CA LEU A 486 -18.78 7.60 -13.94
C LEU A 486 -20.04 7.96 -13.18
N PHE A 487 -19.92 8.68 -12.07
CA PHE A 487 -21.03 9.15 -11.25
C PHE A 487 -21.13 10.67 -11.32
N VAL A 488 -22.31 11.21 -11.65
CA VAL A 488 -22.55 12.66 -11.88
C VAL A 488 -23.99 13.03 -11.49
N SER A 489 -24.19 14.14 -10.78
CA SER A 489 -25.49 14.80 -10.62
C SER A 489 -25.78 15.77 -11.78
N PHE A 490 -27.05 16.02 -12.07
CA PHE A 490 -27.48 16.97 -13.08
C PHE A 490 -28.78 17.66 -12.67
N GLY A 491 -28.92 18.94 -13.03
CA GLY A 491 -30.16 19.71 -12.82
C GLY A 491 -30.36 20.28 -11.42
N PHE A 492 -29.52 19.91 -10.46
CA PHE A 492 -29.49 20.44 -9.09
C PHE A 492 -28.05 20.54 -8.58
N ASN A 493 -27.84 21.43 -7.61
CA ASN A 493 -26.63 21.47 -6.80
C ASN A 493 -26.93 20.86 -5.44
N LEU A 494 -25.94 20.21 -4.86
CA LEU A 494 -26.00 19.89 -3.44
C LEU A 494 -25.68 21.16 -2.66
N ASP A 495 -26.28 21.32 -1.49
CA ASP A 495 -25.78 22.28 -0.51
C ASP A 495 -24.30 21.99 -0.28
N GLU A 496 -23.49 23.03 -0.07
CA GLU A 496 -22.06 22.87 0.19
C GLU A 496 -21.87 22.08 1.49
N ALA A 497 -21.89 20.76 1.40
CA ALA A 497 -21.32 19.91 2.41
C ALA A 497 -19.84 20.27 2.44
N SER A 498 -19.47 21.09 3.40
CA SER A 498 -18.10 21.50 3.74
C SER A 498 -17.19 20.33 3.43
N GLY A 499 -16.40 20.43 2.35
CA GLY A 499 -15.53 19.35 1.93
C GLY A 499 -14.72 18.95 3.15
N VAL A 500 -14.95 17.73 3.66
CA VAL A 500 -14.29 17.28 4.89
C VAL A 500 -12.82 17.19 4.55
N VAL A 501 -12.08 18.26 4.89
CA VAL A 501 -10.63 18.26 4.79
C VAL A 501 -10.18 17.13 5.71
N PRO A 502 -9.43 16.14 5.19
CA PRO A 502 -8.98 15.05 6.03
C PRO A 502 -8.21 15.64 7.21
N THR A 503 -8.66 15.38 8.43
CA THR A 503 -7.94 15.81 9.63
C THR A 503 -6.55 15.18 9.59
N ILE A 504 -5.52 16.03 9.56
CA ILE A 504 -4.13 15.60 9.66
C ILE A 504 -3.74 15.83 11.11
N MET A 505 -3.27 14.78 11.77
CA MET A 505 -2.81 14.87 13.14
C MET A 505 -1.50 14.13 13.29
N GLU A 506 -0.63 14.71 14.10
CA GLU A 506 0.63 14.13 14.49
C GLU A 506 0.42 13.43 15.83
N VAL A 507 0.75 12.15 15.91
CA VAL A 507 0.44 11.31 17.08
C VAL A 507 1.66 10.57 17.58
N GLN A 508 1.73 10.43 18.90
CA GLN A 508 2.63 9.55 19.63
C GLN A 508 1.88 8.26 19.99
N GLU A 509 2.60 7.25 20.52
CA GLU A 509 1.99 5.99 20.98
C GLU A 509 1.14 5.31 19.91
N PHE A 510 1.81 4.87 18.86
CA PHE A 510 1.17 4.21 17.73
C PHE A 510 1.74 2.82 17.50
N GLU A 511 0.93 1.92 16.94
CA GLU A 511 1.41 0.64 16.45
C GLU A 511 1.42 0.60 14.93
N ASN A 512 2.41 -0.09 14.36
CA ASN A 512 2.55 -0.29 12.92
C ASN A 512 2.18 -1.71 12.53
N TRP A 513 1.27 -1.80 11.59
CA TRP A 513 0.74 -3.05 11.08
C TRP A 513 1.07 -3.19 9.61
N LYS A 514 1.66 -4.32 9.24
CA LYS A 514 2.01 -4.62 7.86
C LYS A 514 1.19 -5.79 7.35
N TYR A 515 0.54 -5.60 6.22
CA TYR A 515 -0.25 -6.64 5.59
C TYR A 515 0.65 -7.78 5.12
N ASN A 516 0.32 -8.99 5.56
CA ASN A 516 0.94 -10.22 5.10
C ASN A 516 -0.07 -10.96 4.22
N ALA A 517 0.25 -11.11 2.93
CA ALA A 517 -0.63 -11.76 1.97
C ALA A 517 -0.84 -13.26 2.25
N LYS A 518 0.12 -13.94 2.90
CA LYS A 518 -0.02 -15.36 3.29
C LYS A 518 -1.01 -15.51 4.44
N GLU A 519 -0.92 -14.64 5.44
CA GLU A 519 -1.81 -14.61 6.60
C GLU A 519 -3.14 -13.89 6.33
N MET A 520 -3.27 -13.27 5.15
CA MET A 520 -4.44 -12.49 4.72
C MET A 520 -4.85 -11.38 5.71
N ASP A 521 -3.92 -10.90 6.51
CA ASP A 521 -4.16 -10.00 7.63
C ASP A 521 -2.99 -9.03 7.83
N TRP A 522 -3.19 -8.00 8.65
CA TRP A 522 -2.14 -7.12 9.09
C TRP A 522 -1.47 -7.67 10.34
N ILE A 523 -0.15 -7.76 10.30
CA ILE A 523 0.68 -8.27 11.39
C ILE A 523 1.34 -7.07 12.06
N ASN A 524 1.19 -6.96 13.38
CA ASN A 524 1.92 -5.97 14.16
C ASN A 524 3.41 -6.30 14.07
N SER A 525 4.20 -5.31 13.64
CA SER A 525 5.62 -5.50 13.30
C SER A 525 6.49 -5.87 14.50
N MET A 526 6.03 -5.56 15.73
CA MET A 526 6.76 -5.81 16.98
C MET A 526 6.25 -7.03 17.73
N THR A 527 4.93 -7.25 17.77
CA THR A 527 4.33 -8.30 18.60
C THR A 527 4.04 -9.58 17.81
N GLY A 528 3.98 -9.51 16.48
CA GLY A 528 3.55 -10.60 15.62
C GLY A 528 2.04 -10.88 15.68
N LYS A 529 1.27 -10.09 16.44
CA LYS A 529 -0.18 -10.25 16.54
C LYS A 529 -0.87 -9.94 15.21
N ARG A 530 -1.94 -10.67 14.94
CA ARG A 530 -2.85 -10.45 13.82
C ARG A 530 -3.87 -9.37 14.19
N LEU A 531 -4.15 -8.45 13.28
CA LEU A 531 -5.05 -7.33 13.53
C LEU A 531 -6.52 -7.76 13.58
N THR A 532 -6.93 -8.63 12.68
CA THR A 532 -8.34 -8.99 12.49
C THR A 532 -8.64 -10.46 12.72
N GLU A 533 -7.59 -11.29 12.76
CA GLU A 533 -7.68 -12.75 12.80
C GLU A 533 -8.54 -13.31 11.65
N TYR A 534 -8.58 -12.58 10.53
CA TYR A 534 -9.46 -12.89 9.42
C TYR A 534 -9.20 -14.29 8.87
N GLN A 535 -10.26 -15.06 8.72
CA GLN A 535 -10.24 -16.36 8.05
C GLN A 535 -11.03 -16.27 6.74
N ILE A 536 -10.40 -16.72 5.66
CA ILE A 536 -11.05 -16.78 4.36
C ILE A 536 -12.06 -17.93 4.33
N ASP A 537 -13.22 -17.68 3.73
CA ASP A 537 -14.20 -18.73 3.45
C ASP A 537 -13.71 -19.63 2.30
N TYR A 538 -13.93 -20.94 2.41
CA TYR A 538 -13.49 -21.92 1.42
C TYR A 538 -14.02 -21.64 0.01
N GLN A 539 -15.26 -21.17 -0.14
CA GLN A 539 -15.80 -20.84 -1.47
C GLN A 539 -15.08 -19.65 -2.08
N LEU A 540 -14.74 -18.65 -1.27
CA LEU A 540 -13.97 -17.50 -1.73
C LEU A 540 -12.54 -17.89 -2.07
N GLU A 541 -11.90 -18.70 -1.23
CA GLU A 541 -10.53 -19.18 -1.49
C GLU A 541 -10.47 -19.95 -2.82
N ASN A 542 -11.39 -20.90 -3.02
CA ASN A 542 -11.49 -21.66 -4.25
C ASN A 542 -11.74 -20.76 -5.46
N LEU A 543 -12.66 -19.79 -5.35
CA LEU A 543 -12.93 -18.80 -6.41
C LEU A 543 -11.66 -18.04 -6.82
N LEU A 544 -10.87 -17.57 -5.84
CA LEU A 544 -9.70 -16.74 -6.10
C LEU A 544 -8.49 -17.54 -6.63
N LYS A 545 -8.43 -18.85 -6.38
CA LYS A 545 -7.37 -19.73 -6.89
C LYS A 545 -7.70 -20.29 -8.28
N GLU A 546 -8.93 -20.76 -8.48
CA GLU A 546 -9.27 -21.62 -9.64
C GLU A 546 -10.20 -20.93 -10.66
N TYR A 547 -10.81 -19.79 -10.32
CA TYR A 547 -11.91 -19.21 -11.11
C TYR A 547 -11.66 -17.75 -11.50
N ILE A 548 -10.38 -17.37 -11.66
CA ILE A 548 -9.97 -16.12 -12.29
C ILE A 548 -9.49 -16.39 -13.71
N ASP A 549 -10.24 -15.89 -14.67
CA ASP A 549 -9.98 -15.99 -16.11
C ASP A 549 -9.19 -14.77 -16.58
N ILE A 550 -8.00 -15.01 -17.14
CA ILE A 550 -7.09 -13.99 -17.68
C ILE A 550 -7.10 -13.95 -19.21
N GLU A 551 -7.83 -14.84 -19.87
CA GLU A 551 -7.92 -14.93 -21.32
C GLU A 551 -9.11 -14.12 -21.85
N LEU A 552 -9.08 -13.83 -23.15
CA LEU A 552 -10.22 -13.28 -23.88
C LEU A 552 -10.56 -14.28 -24.99
N PHE A 553 -11.81 -14.74 -25.00
CA PHE A 553 -12.39 -15.46 -26.12
C PHE A 553 -12.67 -14.53 -27.31
#